data_AF-I4N4E0-F1
#
_entry.id   AF-I4N4E0-F1
#
_cell.length_a   1.000
_cell.length_b   1.000
_cell.length_c   1.000
_cell.angle_alpha   90.00
_cell.angle_beta   90.00
_cell.angle_gamma   90.00
#
_symmetry.space_group_name_H-M   'P 1'
#
loop_
_entity.id
_entity.type
_entity.pdbx_description
1 polymer ?
#
loop_
_entity_poly.entity_id
_entity_poly.type
_entity_poly.pdbx_seq_one_letter_code
_entity_poly.pdbx_strand_id
1 'polypeptide(L)'
;MDTLAQLKAGQLAGSTRLNLACGLTEFPREIFDLADTLEVLDLTGNALSSLPDDLHRLTRLKILFCSSNRFTELPACIGQCANLSMVGFRSNRITHVPAAALGAKLRWLILTDNCIEALPDEIGDCHLMQKLMLSGNRLTALPASMAQLHKLELLRLSANRLGALPDWLLTLPSLAWLAWAGNPMSVDFTTPHDEDGITADIAWAQLQVEQKLGEGASGVIHQAQWGDKPVAIKLYKGDITSDGTPLNEMNACIAAGLHPNLIRIEGKLKDHPQGVAGLVMDLIGPDFANLAALPSLDSCSRDVYPEGARFTPPTLLAMARGMASVGAHLHRHGINHGDLYGHNTLYNAEGDCLLGDFGAASFYPQDGSHVATALQRIEVRAFGIWLGELIERCEGVDPRWVDLQQACVQPDVLARPDFNRVSEALA
;
A
#
# COMPACT_ATOMS: atom_id res chain seq x y z
N MET A 1 30.31 10.87 -3.55
CA MET A 1 31.06 11.15 -2.31
C MET A 1 30.80 10.01 -1.36
N ASP A 2 31.81 9.57 -0.62
CA ASP A 2 31.67 8.46 0.34
C ASP A 2 31.14 8.99 1.68
N THR A 3 29.83 8.85 1.91
CA THR A 3 29.15 9.30 3.14
C THR A 3 29.74 8.64 4.39
N LEU A 4 30.23 7.41 4.30
CA LEU A 4 30.86 6.73 5.43
C LEU A 4 32.21 7.36 5.78
N ALA A 5 33.00 7.75 4.78
CA ALA A 5 34.24 8.48 5.00
C ALA A 5 33.98 9.86 5.64
N GLN A 6 32.93 10.56 5.21
CA GLN A 6 32.52 11.84 5.82
C GLN A 6 32.08 11.67 7.28
N LEU A 7 31.32 10.61 7.59
CA LEU A 7 30.95 10.25 8.95
C LEU A 7 32.19 10.03 9.82
N LYS A 8 33.11 9.18 9.35
CA LYS A 8 34.36 8.86 10.06
C LYS A 8 35.29 10.07 10.25
N ALA A 9 35.21 11.04 9.35
CA ALA A 9 35.94 12.30 9.45
C ALA A 9 35.22 13.35 10.33
N GLY A 10 34.07 13.05 10.92
CA GLY A 10 33.28 13.97 11.73
C GLY A 10 32.59 15.10 10.94
N GLN A 11 32.57 15.01 9.61
CA GLN A 11 32.06 16.07 8.72
C GLN A 11 30.53 16.13 8.69
N LEU A 12 29.85 15.13 9.25
CA LEU A 12 28.40 15.04 9.33
C LEU A 12 27.84 15.53 10.67
N ALA A 13 28.67 16.12 11.55
CA ALA A 13 28.23 16.64 12.84
C ALA A 13 27.00 17.54 12.71
N GLY A 14 25.98 17.29 13.54
CA GLY A 14 24.71 18.02 13.52
C GLY A 14 23.69 17.53 12.49
N SER A 15 24.00 16.52 11.69
CA SER A 15 23.06 15.96 10.71
C SER A 15 21.84 15.35 11.40
N THR A 16 20.66 15.63 10.85
CA THR A 16 19.38 15.05 11.29
C THR A 16 18.99 13.80 10.51
N ARG A 17 19.63 13.57 9.35
CA ARG A 17 19.41 12.41 8.49
C ARG A 17 20.73 11.81 8.06
N LEU A 18 20.84 10.49 8.14
CA LEU A 18 21.99 9.73 7.66
C LEU A 18 21.52 8.56 6.82
N ASN A 19 22.05 8.44 5.60
CA ASN A 19 21.86 7.28 4.74
C ASN A 19 23.22 6.66 4.42
N LEU A 20 23.38 5.37 4.72
CA LEU A 20 24.55 4.58 4.38
C LEU A 20 24.12 3.32 3.63
N ALA A 21 24.53 3.19 2.37
CA ALA A 21 24.33 2.00 1.53
C ALA A 21 25.66 1.64 0.85
N CYS A 22 26.63 1.21 1.64
CA CYS A 22 28.02 0.98 1.21
C CYS A 22 28.53 -0.43 1.56
N GLY A 23 27.62 -1.39 1.71
CA GLY A 23 27.97 -2.79 1.99
C GLY A 23 28.40 -3.02 3.43
N LEU A 24 27.84 -2.27 4.39
CA LEU A 24 28.14 -2.41 5.82
C LEU A 24 27.87 -3.84 6.29
N THR A 25 28.85 -4.46 6.95
CA THR A 25 28.67 -5.76 7.61
C THR A 25 28.46 -5.60 9.12
N GLU A 26 28.84 -4.44 9.66
CA GLU A 26 28.67 -4.05 11.05
C GLU A 26 28.16 -2.60 11.14
N PHE A 27 27.53 -2.27 12.26
CA PHE A 27 27.05 -0.92 12.55
C PHE A 27 28.25 0.02 12.82
N PRO A 28 28.44 1.11 12.05
CA PRO A 28 29.49 2.09 12.31
C PRO A 28 29.25 2.82 13.63
N ARG A 29 30.19 2.70 14.58
CA ARG A 29 30.05 3.31 15.93
C ARG A 29 30.05 4.83 15.86
N GLU A 30 30.63 5.43 14.83
CA GLU A 30 30.66 6.87 14.57
C GLU A 30 29.25 7.45 14.33
N ILE A 31 28.23 6.63 14.05
CA ILE A 31 26.83 7.10 14.03
C ILE A 31 26.42 7.68 15.39
N PHE A 32 26.99 7.17 16.49
CA PHE A 32 26.72 7.70 17.83
C PHE A 32 27.26 9.12 18.05
N ASP A 33 28.16 9.62 17.20
CA ASP A 33 28.60 11.01 17.25
C ASP A 33 27.48 11.98 16.83
N LEU A 34 26.40 11.45 16.24
CA LEU A 34 25.18 12.19 15.86
C LEU A 34 24.04 12.00 16.88
N ALA A 35 24.29 11.41 18.04
CA ALA A 35 23.26 11.02 19.02
C ALA A 35 22.30 12.14 19.43
N ASP A 36 22.79 13.39 19.45
CA ASP A 36 22.02 14.56 19.86
C ASP A 36 21.15 15.16 18.74
N THR A 37 21.37 14.78 17.48
CA THR A 37 20.71 15.40 16.31
C THR A 37 20.03 14.42 15.37
N LEU A 38 20.47 13.17 15.29
CA LEU A 38 20.01 12.22 14.29
C LEU A 38 18.55 11.80 14.53
N GLU A 39 17.69 12.11 13.56
CA GLU A 39 16.26 11.76 13.59
C GLU A 39 15.91 10.63 12.62
N VAL A 40 16.60 10.54 11.49
CA VAL A 40 16.36 9.53 10.44
C VAL A 40 17.66 8.79 10.14
N LEU A 41 17.65 7.48 10.36
CA LEU A 41 18.75 6.59 10.02
C LEU A 41 18.30 5.56 8.99
N ASP A 42 18.91 5.62 7.80
CA ASP A 42 18.69 4.65 6.73
C ASP A 42 19.96 3.84 6.48
N LEU A 43 19.88 2.54 6.77
CA LEU A 43 20.91 1.53 6.58
C LEU A 43 20.46 0.47 5.55
N THR A 44 19.54 0.83 4.65
CA THR A 44 19.01 -0.06 3.63
C THR A 44 20.10 -0.49 2.64
N GLY A 45 20.05 -1.75 2.20
CA GLY A 45 20.95 -2.27 1.15
C GLY A 45 22.38 -2.55 1.63
N ASN A 46 22.52 -3.02 2.87
CA ASN A 46 23.79 -3.45 3.44
C ASN A 46 23.78 -4.97 3.74
N ALA A 47 24.73 -5.43 4.54
CA ALA A 47 24.89 -6.82 4.96
C ALA A 47 24.80 -6.98 6.49
N LEU A 48 24.11 -6.06 7.17
CA LEU A 48 23.94 -6.07 8.63
C LEU A 48 23.10 -7.26 9.07
N SER A 49 23.50 -7.90 10.16
CA SER A 49 22.74 -8.97 10.81
C SER A 49 22.32 -8.62 12.25
N SER A 50 22.83 -7.52 12.80
CA SER A 50 22.51 -7.04 14.15
C SER A 50 22.63 -5.52 14.22
N LEU A 51 22.04 -4.94 15.27
CA LEU A 51 22.22 -3.56 15.69
C LEU A 51 22.83 -3.57 17.10
N PRO A 52 23.57 -2.52 17.49
CA PRO A 52 24.17 -2.46 18.82
C PRO A 52 23.11 -2.33 19.92
N ASP A 53 23.33 -2.97 21.07
CA ASP A 53 22.38 -2.94 22.21
C ASP A 53 22.16 -1.52 22.76
N ASP A 54 23.13 -0.63 22.60
CA ASP A 54 23.09 0.76 23.02
C ASP A 54 22.54 1.71 21.94
N LEU A 55 21.77 1.22 20.97
CA LEU A 55 21.14 2.05 19.92
C LEU A 55 20.27 3.18 20.49
N HIS A 56 19.66 2.96 21.67
CA HIS A 56 18.85 3.94 22.38
C HIS A 56 19.60 5.23 22.77
N ARG A 57 20.93 5.24 22.67
CA ARG A 57 21.75 6.47 22.78
C ARG A 57 21.39 7.51 21.72
N LEU A 58 20.84 7.11 20.56
CA LEU A 58 20.32 8.02 19.55
C LEU A 58 18.97 8.59 20.02
N THR A 59 19.02 9.50 21.00
CA THR A 59 17.83 9.97 21.73
C THR A 59 16.80 10.70 20.86
N ARG A 60 17.25 11.23 19.71
CA ARG A 60 16.40 11.92 18.73
C ARG A 60 15.88 11.02 17.62
N LEU A 61 16.27 9.75 17.56
CA LEU A 61 15.92 8.85 16.46
C LEU A 61 14.40 8.61 16.42
N LYS A 62 13.79 8.94 15.28
CA LYS A 62 12.35 8.78 15.00
C LYS A 62 12.08 7.72 13.94
N ILE A 63 13.01 7.56 13.01
CA ILE A 63 12.87 6.70 11.83
C ILE A 63 14.12 5.84 11.66
N LEU A 64 13.93 4.53 11.53
CA LEU A 64 14.99 3.56 11.26
C LEU A 64 14.60 2.67 10.08
N PHE A 65 15.43 2.67 9.04
CA PHE A 65 15.32 1.75 7.92
C PHE A 65 16.54 0.83 7.85
N CYS A 66 16.31 -0.46 7.75
CA CYS A 66 17.30 -1.53 7.65
C CYS A 66 16.84 -2.58 6.63
N SER A 67 16.16 -2.14 5.55
CA SER A 67 15.65 -3.04 4.52
C SER A 67 16.80 -3.66 3.71
N SER A 68 16.58 -4.81 3.08
CA SER A 68 17.58 -5.49 2.24
C SER A 68 18.90 -5.72 2.96
N ASN A 69 18.83 -6.35 4.14
CA ASN A 69 19.97 -6.73 4.99
C ASN A 69 19.90 -8.24 5.29
N ARG A 70 20.55 -8.70 6.37
CA ARG A 70 20.67 -10.12 6.74
C ARG A 70 20.09 -10.42 8.13
N PHE A 71 19.17 -9.60 8.62
CA PHE A 71 18.55 -9.80 9.94
C PHE A 71 17.71 -11.08 9.95
N THR A 72 17.88 -11.91 10.99
CA THR A 72 17.09 -13.14 11.23
C THR A 72 16.06 -12.98 12.36
N GLU A 73 16.16 -11.88 13.10
CA GLU A 73 15.23 -11.43 14.13
C GLU A 73 15.09 -9.90 14.05
N LEU A 74 13.95 -9.36 14.50
CA LEU A 74 13.83 -7.91 14.68
C LEU A 74 14.63 -7.50 15.93
N PRO A 75 15.63 -6.59 15.84
CA PRO A 75 16.53 -6.32 16.96
C PRO A 75 15.79 -5.74 18.18
N ALA A 76 15.87 -6.41 19.33
CA ALA A 76 15.17 -5.99 20.55
C ALA A 76 15.56 -4.58 21.03
N CYS A 77 16.79 -4.13 20.75
CA CYS A 77 17.28 -2.82 21.18
C CYS A 77 16.46 -1.64 20.60
N ILE A 78 15.76 -1.83 19.46
CA ILE A 78 14.98 -0.75 18.85
C ILE A 78 13.78 -0.34 19.70
N GLY A 79 13.23 -1.26 20.52
CA GLY A 79 12.12 -0.93 21.43
C GLY A 79 12.53 -0.04 22.59
N GLN A 80 13.85 0.10 22.86
CA GLN A 80 14.40 1.01 23.85
C GLN A 80 14.53 2.45 23.33
N CYS A 81 14.43 2.67 22.01
CA CYS A 81 14.49 4.00 21.42
C CYS A 81 13.18 4.77 21.66
N ALA A 82 13.16 5.59 22.72
CA ALA A 82 11.95 6.24 23.24
C ALA A 82 11.20 7.18 22.26
N ASN A 83 11.80 7.56 21.13
CA ASN A 83 11.20 8.41 20.11
C ASN A 83 11.00 7.71 18.76
N LEU A 84 11.41 6.44 18.66
CA LEU A 84 11.29 5.67 17.43
C LEU A 84 9.82 5.39 17.14
N SER A 85 9.36 5.83 15.98
CA SER A 85 7.95 5.75 15.58
C SER A 85 7.77 5.05 14.24
N MET A 86 8.83 4.94 13.45
CA MET A 86 8.82 4.26 12.17
C MET A 86 10.01 3.32 12.05
N VAL A 87 9.72 2.07 11.72
CA VAL A 87 10.70 1.00 11.60
C VAL A 87 10.45 0.23 10.31
N GLY A 88 11.49 0.06 9.49
CA GLY A 88 11.39 -0.77 8.28
C GLY A 88 12.54 -1.75 8.10
N PHE A 89 12.19 -3.02 7.98
CA PHE A 89 13.09 -4.16 7.79
C PHE A 89 12.60 -5.04 6.62
N ARG A 90 12.19 -4.42 5.50
CA ARG A 90 11.73 -5.15 4.31
C ARG A 90 12.85 -6.02 3.73
N SER A 91 12.52 -7.19 3.15
CA SER A 91 13.46 -8.05 2.42
C SER A 91 14.67 -8.44 3.28
N ASN A 92 14.38 -8.99 4.46
CA ASN A 92 15.37 -9.58 5.35
C ASN A 92 15.09 -11.10 5.46
N ARG A 93 15.52 -11.74 6.54
CA ARG A 93 15.27 -13.17 6.82
C ARG A 93 14.65 -13.34 8.21
N ILE A 94 13.90 -12.34 8.67
CA ILE A 94 13.37 -12.30 10.02
C ILE A 94 12.38 -13.45 10.21
N THR A 95 12.63 -14.29 11.20
CA THR A 95 11.75 -15.38 11.61
C THR A 95 11.04 -15.09 12.94
N HIS A 96 11.64 -14.23 13.76
CA HIS A 96 11.17 -13.90 15.10
C HIS A 96 11.08 -12.40 15.32
N VAL A 97 9.96 -11.96 15.91
CA VAL A 97 9.73 -10.59 16.36
C VAL A 97 9.61 -10.63 17.89
N PRO A 98 10.66 -10.27 18.64
CA PRO A 98 10.59 -10.27 20.10
C PRO A 98 9.70 -9.11 20.59
N ALA A 99 8.92 -9.35 21.64
CA ALA A 99 8.08 -8.32 22.28
C ALA A 99 8.87 -7.05 22.61
N ALA A 100 10.12 -7.20 23.07
CA ALA A 100 11.00 -6.09 23.43
C ALA A 100 11.37 -5.17 22.25
N ALA A 101 11.21 -5.59 20.98
CA ALA A 101 11.42 -4.72 19.82
C ALA A 101 10.24 -3.77 19.56
N LEU A 102 9.09 -4.00 20.18
CA LEU A 102 7.86 -3.24 19.94
C LEU A 102 7.76 -2.05 20.90
N GLY A 103 8.30 -0.91 20.46
CA GLY A 103 8.26 0.33 21.24
C GLY A 103 6.86 0.95 21.30
N ALA A 104 6.48 1.52 22.45
CA ALA A 104 5.16 2.11 22.68
C ALA A 104 4.78 3.29 21.74
N LYS A 105 5.78 3.92 21.10
CA LYS A 105 5.56 5.02 20.14
C LYS A 105 5.49 4.57 18.68
N LEU A 106 5.55 3.27 18.42
CA LEU A 106 5.56 2.73 17.07
C LEU A 106 4.23 3.04 16.35
N ARG A 107 4.33 3.76 15.23
CA ARG A 107 3.22 4.15 14.35
C ARG A 107 3.25 3.39 13.03
N TRP A 108 4.45 3.04 12.56
CA TRP A 108 4.63 2.40 11.27
C TRP A 108 5.69 1.31 11.37
N LEU A 109 5.29 0.06 11.10
CA LEU A 109 6.17 -1.10 11.06
C LEU A 109 6.12 -1.79 9.69
N ILE A 110 7.28 -1.88 9.02
CA ILE A 110 7.43 -2.58 7.74
C ILE A 110 8.27 -3.83 7.95
N LEU A 111 7.65 -4.99 7.80
CA LEU A 111 8.28 -6.31 7.86
C LEU A 111 7.98 -7.14 6.61
N THR A 112 7.60 -6.49 5.51
CA THR A 112 7.36 -7.13 4.21
C THR A 112 8.53 -8.00 3.78
N ASP A 113 8.25 -9.14 3.15
CA ASP A 113 9.26 -10.03 2.55
C ASP A 113 10.27 -10.52 3.59
N ASN A 114 9.77 -11.33 4.53
CA ASN A 114 10.54 -11.96 5.60
C ASN A 114 10.04 -13.41 5.79
N CYS A 115 10.39 -14.06 6.90
CA CYS A 115 10.01 -15.43 7.21
C CYS A 115 9.21 -15.53 8.53
N ILE A 116 8.47 -14.49 8.92
CA ILE A 116 7.81 -14.41 10.24
C ILE A 116 6.63 -15.39 10.27
N GLU A 117 6.62 -16.27 11.27
CA GLU A 117 5.57 -17.29 11.45
C GLU A 117 4.48 -16.85 12.44
N ALA A 118 4.85 -16.03 13.42
CA ALA A 118 3.93 -15.45 14.40
C ALA A 118 4.42 -14.07 14.86
N LEU A 119 3.47 -13.22 15.25
CA LEU A 119 3.73 -11.96 15.95
C LEU A 119 3.51 -12.18 17.46
N PRO A 120 4.24 -11.46 18.33
CA PRO A 120 4.01 -11.51 19.77
C PRO A 120 2.70 -10.78 20.13
N ASP A 121 2.04 -11.18 21.22
CA ASP A 121 0.78 -10.57 21.66
C ASP A 121 0.97 -9.08 22.02
N GLU A 122 2.15 -8.67 22.44
CA GLU A 122 2.52 -7.29 22.79
C GLU A 122 2.42 -6.31 21.61
N ILE A 123 2.23 -6.80 20.38
CA ILE A 123 1.89 -5.93 19.25
C ILE A 123 0.59 -5.14 19.50
N GLY A 124 -0.34 -5.67 20.30
CA GLY A 124 -1.56 -4.97 20.71
C GLY A 124 -1.29 -3.70 21.54
N ASP A 125 -0.15 -3.64 22.23
CA ASP A 125 0.24 -2.51 23.08
C ASP A 125 0.79 -1.33 22.26
N CYS A 126 1.05 -1.52 20.96
CA CYS A 126 1.40 -0.44 20.04
C CYS A 126 0.17 0.39 19.66
N HIS A 127 -0.51 1.01 20.63
CA HIS A 127 -1.78 1.74 20.42
C HIS A 127 -1.69 2.93 19.45
N LEU A 128 -0.49 3.36 19.07
CA LEU A 128 -0.24 4.40 18.08
C LEU A 128 -0.03 3.85 16.66
N MET A 129 -0.04 2.53 16.46
CA MET A 129 0.14 1.89 15.16
C MET A 129 -0.93 2.37 14.18
N GLN A 130 -0.48 2.85 13.03
CA GLN A 130 -1.30 3.33 11.91
C GLN A 130 -1.05 2.51 10.64
N LYS A 131 0.17 2.01 10.46
CA LYS A 131 0.57 1.28 9.25
C LYS A 131 1.40 0.06 9.57
N LEU A 132 0.91 -1.11 9.17
CA LEU A 132 1.56 -2.40 9.42
C LEU A 132 1.67 -3.19 8.12
N MET A 133 2.91 -3.38 7.64
CA MET A 133 3.20 -4.06 6.38
C MET A 133 3.81 -5.43 6.67
N LEU A 134 3.05 -6.50 6.43
CA LEU A 134 3.43 -7.89 6.73
C LEU A 134 3.36 -8.81 5.51
N SER A 135 3.19 -8.27 4.30
CA SER A 135 3.12 -9.08 3.08
C SER A 135 4.36 -9.95 2.87
N GLY A 136 4.21 -11.14 2.31
CA GLY A 136 5.35 -12.03 2.03
C GLY A 136 6.01 -12.57 3.30
N ASN A 137 5.19 -13.06 4.23
CA ASN A 137 5.66 -13.74 5.45
C ASN A 137 5.04 -15.14 5.52
N ARG A 138 5.05 -15.76 6.69
CA ARG A 138 4.55 -17.13 6.93
C ARG A 138 3.48 -17.16 8.02
N LEU A 139 2.83 -16.03 8.29
CA LEU A 139 1.85 -15.88 9.35
C LEU A 139 0.67 -16.83 9.12
N THR A 140 0.33 -17.64 10.11
CA THR A 140 -0.83 -18.54 10.09
C THR A 140 -2.04 -17.95 10.81
N ALA A 141 -1.81 -17.00 11.72
CA ALA A 141 -2.84 -16.26 12.44
C ALA A 141 -2.32 -14.87 12.84
N LEU A 142 -3.24 -13.98 13.23
CA LEU A 142 -2.91 -12.70 13.84
C LEU A 142 -3.25 -12.74 15.33
N PRO A 143 -2.41 -12.16 16.22
CA PRO A 143 -2.70 -12.07 17.65
C PRO A 143 -4.05 -11.41 17.95
N ALA A 144 -4.81 -11.96 18.90
CA ALA A 144 -6.09 -11.39 19.30
C ALA A 144 -5.96 -9.99 19.93
N SER A 145 -4.80 -9.70 20.54
CA SER A 145 -4.47 -8.39 21.10
C SER A 145 -4.45 -7.27 20.07
N MET A 146 -4.26 -7.56 18.78
CA MET A 146 -4.33 -6.56 17.70
C MET A 146 -5.70 -5.89 17.59
N ALA A 147 -6.75 -6.46 18.20
CA ALA A 147 -8.04 -5.79 18.38
C ALA A 147 -7.92 -4.40 19.05
N GLN A 148 -6.85 -4.16 19.83
CA GLN A 148 -6.59 -2.89 20.52
C GLN A 148 -5.97 -1.82 19.61
N LEU A 149 -5.59 -2.15 18.37
CA LEU A 149 -4.96 -1.23 17.42
C LEU A 149 -6.00 -0.31 16.75
N HIS A 150 -6.74 0.45 17.56
CA HIS A 150 -7.84 1.30 17.08
C HIS A 150 -7.40 2.41 16.12
N LYS A 151 -6.10 2.72 16.05
CA LYS A 151 -5.52 3.69 15.10
C LYS A 151 -4.98 3.05 13.81
N LEU A 152 -5.02 1.72 13.68
CA LEU A 152 -4.50 1.02 12.50
C LEU A 152 -5.38 1.36 11.30
N GLU A 153 -4.76 1.92 10.26
CA GLU A 153 -5.45 2.34 9.04
C GLU A 153 -5.10 1.50 7.84
N LEU A 154 -3.84 1.08 7.75
CA LEU A 154 -3.31 0.30 6.66
C LEU A 154 -2.69 -0.98 7.20
N LEU A 155 -3.20 -2.12 6.73
CA LEU A 155 -2.67 -3.45 7.04
C LEU A 155 -2.45 -4.25 5.74
N ARG A 156 -1.22 -4.70 5.50
CA ARG A 156 -0.90 -5.60 4.39
C ARG A 156 -0.54 -6.98 4.91
N LEU A 157 -1.28 -8.00 4.46
CA LEU A 157 -1.17 -9.40 4.87
C LEU A 157 -0.97 -10.33 3.66
N SER A 158 -0.88 -9.80 2.44
CA SER A 158 -0.80 -10.59 1.23
C SER A 158 0.35 -11.60 1.25
N ALA A 159 0.20 -12.75 0.60
CA ALA A 159 1.20 -13.82 0.54
C ALA A 159 1.69 -14.25 1.94
N ASN A 160 0.74 -14.63 2.80
CA ASN A 160 1.00 -15.30 4.07
C ASN A 160 0.35 -16.70 4.06
N ARG A 161 0.13 -17.30 5.23
CA ARG A 161 -0.49 -18.62 5.41
C ARG A 161 -1.77 -18.55 6.24
N LEU A 162 -2.46 -17.40 6.20
CA LEU A 162 -3.70 -17.18 6.96
C LEU A 162 -4.82 -18.04 6.38
N GLY A 163 -5.48 -18.81 7.24
CA GLY A 163 -6.68 -19.58 6.86
C GLY A 163 -7.98 -18.77 6.94
N ALA A 164 -7.99 -17.70 7.74
CA ALA A 164 -9.12 -16.80 7.91
C ALA A 164 -8.63 -15.40 8.34
N LEU A 165 -9.47 -14.39 8.11
CA LEU A 165 -9.35 -13.09 8.76
C LEU A 165 -10.08 -13.14 10.11
N PRO A 166 -9.50 -12.61 11.20
CA PRO A 166 -10.16 -12.65 12.50
C PRO A 166 -11.27 -11.61 12.61
N ASP A 167 -12.36 -11.92 13.31
CA ASP A 167 -13.55 -11.05 13.43
C ASP A 167 -13.22 -9.65 13.97
N TRP A 168 -12.28 -9.54 14.91
CA TRP A 168 -11.89 -8.24 15.46
C TRP A 168 -11.33 -7.29 14.39
N LEU A 169 -10.69 -7.82 13.33
CA LEU A 169 -10.15 -7.01 12.24
C LEU A 169 -11.25 -6.26 11.51
N LEU A 170 -12.40 -6.92 11.35
CA LEU A 170 -13.60 -6.40 10.69
C LEU A 170 -14.33 -5.32 11.51
N THR A 171 -13.89 -5.10 12.75
CA THR A 171 -14.45 -4.11 13.67
C THR A 171 -13.51 -2.94 13.96
N LEU A 172 -12.29 -2.95 13.40
CA LEU A 172 -11.31 -1.90 13.66
C LEU A 172 -11.80 -0.55 13.13
N PRO A 173 -11.95 0.48 14.00
CA PRO A 173 -12.66 1.69 13.64
C PRO A 173 -11.90 2.56 12.63
N SER A 174 -10.57 2.44 12.59
CA SER A 174 -9.73 3.23 11.69
C SER A 174 -9.22 2.46 10.48
N LEU A 175 -9.55 1.18 10.30
CA LEU A 175 -9.05 0.41 9.16
C LEU A 175 -9.72 0.89 7.86
N ALA A 176 -8.91 1.16 6.84
CA ALA A 176 -9.35 1.60 5.50
C ALA A 176 -8.68 0.83 4.37
N TRP A 177 -7.40 0.49 4.52
CA TRP A 177 -6.62 -0.18 3.48
C TRP A 177 -6.17 -1.54 3.97
N LEU A 178 -6.76 -2.59 3.42
CA LEU A 178 -6.50 -3.97 3.80
C LEU A 178 -6.17 -4.77 2.54
N ALA A 179 -5.07 -5.53 2.58
CA ALA A 179 -4.70 -6.46 1.52
C ALA A 179 -4.40 -7.84 2.12
N TRP A 180 -4.93 -8.90 1.53
CA TRP A 180 -4.75 -10.27 2.03
C TRP A 180 -4.64 -11.32 0.91
N ALA A 181 -4.52 -10.90 -0.35
CA ALA A 181 -4.42 -11.81 -1.49
C ALA A 181 -3.24 -12.79 -1.37
N GLY A 182 -3.40 -14.01 -1.88
CA GLY A 182 -2.36 -15.05 -1.83
C GLY A 182 -2.21 -15.73 -0.47
N ASN A 183 -3.21 -15.63 0.40
CA ASN A 183 -3.37 -16.49 1.57
C ASN A 183 -4.22 -17.72 1.20
N PRO A 184 -4.04 -18.88 1.85
CA PRO A 184 -4.80 -20.11 1.60
C PRO A 184 -6.24 -20.07 2.14
N MET A 185 -6.85 -18.87 2.21
CA MET A 185 -8.24 -18.63 2.62
C MET A 185 -9.20 -19.60 1.89
N SER A 186 -10.42 -19.79 2.43
CA SER A 186 -11.42 -20.67 1.79
C SER A 186 -11.60 -20.36 0.30
N VAL A 187 -12.02 -21.37 -0.47
CA VAL A 187 -12.19 -21.27 -1.93
C VAL A 187 -13.06 -20.07 -2.37
N ASP A 188 -13.96 -19.59 -1.52
CA ASP A 188 -14.81 -18.43 -1.80
C ASP A 188 -14.06 -17.08 -1.79
N PHE A 189 -12.81 -17.05 -1.34
CA PHE A 189 -11.88 -15.91 -1.44
C PHE A 189 -10.92 -16.04 -2.63
N THR A 190 -11.15 -17.01 -3.52
CA THR A 190 -10.30 -17.21 -4.71
C THR A 190 -10.83 -16.44 -5.90
N THR A 191 -9.92 -16.09 -6.82
CA THR A 191 -10.24 -15.45 -8.09
C THR A 191 -11.34 -16.25 -8.79
N PRO A 192 -12.46 -15.63 -9.24
CA PRO A 192 -13.38 -16.29 -10.14
C PRO A 192 -12.56 -16.91 -11.28
N HIS A 193 -12.76 -18.20 -11.55
CA HIS A 193 -12.16 -18.80 -12.74
C HIS A 193 -12.53 -17.97 -13.97
N ASP A 194 -11.66 -17.96 -14.99
CA ASP A 194 -11.81 -17.28 -16.28
C ASP A 194 -13.10 -17.72 -17.04
N GLU A 195 -14.27 -17.66 -16.42
CA GLU A 195 -15.53 -18.19 -16.94
C GLU A 195 -16.14 -17.27 -17.99
N ASP A 196 -15.71 -15.99 -18.05
CA ASP A 196 -16.24 -15.07 -19.04
C ASP A 196 -15.42 -14.96 -20.33
N GLY A 197 -14.17 -15.45 -20.38
CA GLY A 197 -13.39 -15.45 -21.63
C GLY A 197 -13.23 -14.09 -22.32
N ILE A 198 -13.37 -12.97 -21.58
CA ILE A 198 -13.40 -11.61 -22.12
C ILE A 198 -12.00 -11.07 -22.42
N THR A 199 -10.98 -11.51 -21.67
CA THR A 199 -9.62 -10.98 -21.82
C THR A 199 -8.89 -11.71 -22.94
N ALA A 200 -8.62 -10.99 -24.03
CA ALA A 200 -7.89 -11.54 -25.17
C ALA A 200 -6.44 -11.87 -24.79
N ASP A 201 -5.89 -12.92 -25.36
CA ASP A 201 -4.45 -13.18 -25.36
C ASP A 201 -3.80 -12.37 -26.49
N ILE A 202 -2.84 -11.50 -26.14
CA ILE A 202 -2.10 -10.67 -27.07
C ILE A 202 -0.67 -11.18 -27.15
N ALA A 203 -0.29 -11.70 -28.31
CA ALA A 203 1.06 -12.23 -28.53
C ALA A 203 2.08 -11.08 -28.58
N TRP A 204 3.21 -11.22 -27.88
CA TRP A 204 4.29 -10.23 -27.86
C TRP A 204 4.76 -9.81 -29.25
N ALA A 205 4.77 -10.74 -30.20
CA ALA A 205 5.16 -10.47 -31.59
C ALA A 205 4.25 -9.46 -32.33
N GLN A 206 3.04 -9.19 -31.81
CA GLN A 206 2.12 -8.20 -32.35
C GLN A 206 2.38 -6.78 -31.83
N LEU A 207 3.26 -6.64 -30.83
CA LEU A 207 3.50 -5.40 -30.12
C LEU A 207 4.82 -4.78 -30.56
N GLN A 208 4.77 -3.52 -30.98
CA GLN A 208 5.96 -2.71 -31.19
C GLN A 208 6.21 -1.86 -29.94
N VAL A 209 7.11 -2.33 -29.07
CA VAL A 209 7.47 -1.61 -27.83
C VAL A 209 8.26 -0.35 -28.15
N GLU A 210 7.87 0.74 -27.49
CA GLU A 210 8.46 2.06 -27.63
C GLU A 210 9.16 2.48 -26.31
N GLN A 211 8.96 3.72 -25.87
CA GLN A 211 9.56 4.24 -24.63
C GLN A 211 8.96 3.63 -23.37
N LYS A 212 9.80 3.59 -22.33
CA LYS A 212 9.36 3.37 -20.95
C LYS A 212 8.59 4.59 -20.44
N LEU A 213 7.39 4.36 -19.90
CA LEU A 213 6.54 5.38 -19.28
C LEU A 213 6.81 5.50 -17.78
N GLY A 214 7.09 4.38 -17.10
CA GLY A 214 7.31 4.36 -15.67
C GLY A 214 7.81 3.02 -15.15
N GLU A 215 8.28 3.00 -13.90
CA GLU A 215 8.66 1.79 -13.19
C GLU A 215 8.27 1.91 -11.73
N GLY A 216 7.62 0.87 -11.22
CA GLY A 216 7.25 0.73 -9.82
C GLY A 216 7.77 -0.57 -9.20
N ALA A 217 7.27 -0.88 -8.01
CA ALA A 217 7.61 -2.11 -7.30
C ALA A 217 7.10 -3.36 -8.04
N SER A 218 5.91 -3.31 -8.62
CA SER A 218 5.30 -4.48 -9.29
C SER A 218 5.75 -4.69 -10.73
N GLY A 219 6.30 -3.68 -11.41
CA GLY A 219 6.60 -3.80 -12.83
C GLY A 219 7.15 -2.54 -13.50
N VAL A 220 7.38 -2.68 -14.81
CA VAL A 220 7.77 -1.59 -15.71
C VAL A 220 6.67 -1.38 -16.74
N ILE A 221 6.27 -0.14 -16.95
CA ILE A 221 5.25 0.24 -17.92
C ILE A 221 5.94 0.84 -19.15
N HIS A 222 5.62 0.31 -20.33
CA HIS A 222 6.09 0.82 -21.62
C HIS A 222 4.92 1.27 -22.48
N GLN A 223 5.14 2.26 -23.33
CA GLN A 223 4.28 2.52 -24.47
C GLN A 223 4.56 1.49 -25.57
N ALA A 224 3.55 1.13 -26.35
CA ALA A 224 3.70 0.29 -27.53
C ALA A 224 2.60 0.58 -28.57
N GLN A 225 2.80 0.08 -29.78
CA GLN A 225 1.74 -0.02 -30.80
C GLN A 225 1.24 -1.46 -30.90
N TRP A 226 -0.07 -1.64 -30.94
CA TRP A 226 -0.75 -2.88 -31.28
C TRP A 226 -1.54 -2.68 -32.57
N GLY A 227 -0.95 -3.03 -33.71
CA GLY A 227 -1.44 -2.57 -35.01
C GLY A 227 -1.36 -1.05 -35.10
N ASP A 228 -2.47 -0.39 -35.39
CA ASP A 228 -2.58 1.08 -35.43
C ASP A 228 -3.04 1.69 -34.09
N LYS A 229 -3.26 0.86 -33.05
CA LYS A 229 -3.73 1.31 -31.74
C LYS A 229 -2.55 1.55 -30.79
N PRO A 230 -2.36 2.77 -30.25
CA PRO A 230 -1.40 3.00 -29.18
C PRO A 230 -1.91 2.36 -27.88
N VAL A 231 -1.03 1.64 -27.19
CA VAL A 231 -1.32 0.91 -25.95
C VAL A 231 -0.19 1.11 -24.93
N ALA A 232 -0.47 0.79 -23.68
CA ALA A 232 0.55 0.61 -22.66
C ALA A 232 0.71 -0.88 -22.31
N ILE A 233 1.94 -1.30 -22.03
CA ILE A 233 2.27 -2.66 -21.59
C ILE A 233 2.85 -2.56 -20.19
N LYS A 234 2.19 -3.18 -19.22
CA LYS A 234 2.74 -3.39 -17.88
C LYS A 234 3.41 -4.76 -17.83
N LEU A 235 4.74 -4.77 -17.73
CA LEU A 235 5.54 -5.97 -17.54
C LEU A 235 5.82 -6.16 -16.06
N TYR A 236 5.39 -7.29 -15.51
CA TYR A 236 5.50 -7.57 -14.08
C TYR A 236 6.89 -8.10 -13.70
N LYS A 237 7.36 -7.70 -12.52
CA LYS A 237 8.56 -8.26 -11.90
C LYS A 237 8.21 -9.56 -11.19
N GLY A 238 9.17 -10.46 -10.99
CA GLY A 238 8.94 -11.77 -10.35
C GLY A 238 8.85 -11.76 -8.82
N ASP A 239 9.17 -10.62 -8.20
CA ASP A 239 9.34 -10.51 -6.75
C ASP A 239 8.06 -10.09 -6.03
N ILE A 240 7.99 -10.39 -4.72
CA ILE A 240 6.92 -9.92 -3.83
C ILE A 240 7.01 -8.39 -3.64
N THR A 241 5.88 -7.69 -3.74
CA THR A 241 5.78 -6.25 -3.48
C THR A 241 5.33 -5.98 -2.04
N SER A 242 5.21 -4.70 -1.66
CA SER A 242 4.56 -4.28 -0.41
C SER A 242 3.11 -4.78 -0.28
N ASP A 243 2.42 -4.93 -1.41
CA ASP A 243 0.97 -5.03 -1.46
C ASP A 243 0.51 -6.44 -1.86
N GLY A 244 1.37 -7.21 -2.52
CA GLY A 244 1.09 -8.60 -2.88
C GLY A 244 2.04 -9.15 -3.94
N THR A 245 1.61 -10.22 -4.62
CA THR A 245 2.34 -10.74 -5.77
C THR A 245 1.82 -10.07 -7.05
N PRO A 246 2.70 -9.83 -8.04
CA PRO A 246 2.27 -9.30 -9.33
C PRO A 246 1.25 -10.17 -10.08
N LEU A 247 1.24 -11.48 -9.83
CA LEU A 247 0.22 -12.39 -10.35
C LEU A 247 -1.17 -12.11 -9.77
N ASN A 248 -1.27 -11.86 -8.46
CA ASN A 248 -2.54 -11.50 -7.82
C ASN A 248 -3.07 -10.17 -8.37
N GLU A 249 -2.18 -9.18 -8.54
CA GLU A 249 -2.53 -7.91 -9.17
C GLU A 249 -3.10 -8.11 -10.57
N MET A 250 -2.40 -8.87 -11.42
CA MET A 250 -2.85 -9.16 -12.78
C MET A 250 -4.23 -9.81 -12.80
N ASN A 251 -4.45 -10.82 -11.94
CA ASN A 251 -5.73 -11.51 -11.84
C ASN A 251 -6.85 -10.57 -11.36
N ALA A 252 -6.57 -9.68 -10.41
CA ALA A 252 -7.54 -8.70 -9.94
C ALA A 252 -7.89 -7.66 -11.02
N CYS A 253 -6.91 -7.17 -11.79
CA CYS A 253 -7.17 -6.29 -12.93
C CYS A 253 -8.08 -6.94 -13.97
N ILE A 254 -7.85 -8.22 -14.27
CA ILE A 254 -8.67 -8.98 -15.22
C ILE A 254 -10.09 -9.18 -14.67
N ALA A 255 -10.22 -9.67 -13.44
CA ALA A 255 -11.51 -9.96 -12.82
C ALA A 255 -12.35 -8.69 -12.55
N ALA A 256 -11.71 -7.53 -12.41
CA ALA A 256 -12.40 -6.25 -12.31
C ALA A 256 -13.20 -5.91 -13.59
N GLY A 257 -12.86 -6.48 -14.75
CA GLY A 257 -13.59 -6.27 -15.98
C GLY A 257 -13.58 -4.82 -16.47
N LEU A 258 -14.56 -4.48 -17.31
CA LEU A 258 -14.65 -3.16 -17.94
C LEU A 258 -15.47 -2.18 -17.08
N HIS A 259 -14.91 -1.01 -16.84
CA HIS A 259 -15.61 0.11 -16.19
C HIS A 259 -15.05 1.44 -16.73
N PRO A 260 -15.89 2.48 -16.96
CA PRO A 260 -15.44 3.76 -17.55
C PRO A 260 -14.39 4.50 -16.72
N ASN A 261 -14.36 4.27 -15.40
CA ASN A 261 -13.38 4.87 -14.48
C ASN A 261 -12.28 3.90 -14.01
N LEU A 262 -12.08 2.80 -14.75
CA LEU A 262 -10.92 1.91 -14.58
C LEU A 262 -10.05 1.97 -15.83
N ILE A 263 -8.74 1.76 -15.66
CA ILE A 263 -7.84 1.59 -16.80
C ILE A 263 -8.24 0.31 -17.54
N ARG A 264 -8.67 0.46 -18.80
CA ARG A 264 -9.12 -0.66 -19.62
C ARG A 264 -7.98 -1.63 -19.90
N ILE A 265 -8.20 -2.90 -19.58
CA ILE A 265 -7.31 -4.00 -19.94
C ILE A 265 -7.74 -4.54 -21.32
N GLU A 266 -6.83 -4.47 -22.28
CA GLU A 266 -7.05 -4.97 -23.65
C GLU A 266 -6.80 -6.48 -23.72
N GLY A 267 -5.82 -6.97 -22.97
CA GLY A 267 -5.48 -8.38 -23.00
C GLY A 267 -4.30 -8.76 -22.13
N LYS A 268 -4.12 -10.07 -21.97
CA LYS A 268 -2.98 -10.66 -21.30
C LYS A 268 -1.85 -10.86 -22.30
N LEU A 269 -0.64 -10.51 -21.90
CA LEU A 269 0.52 -10.72 -22.74
C LEU A 269 0.90 -12.21 -22.79
N LYS A 270 1.16 -12.72 -24.00
CA LYS A 270 1.68 -14.07 -24.26
C LYS A 270 3.00 -14.04 -25.00
N ASP A 271 3.78 -15.11 -24.83
CA ASP A 271 5.01 -15.38 -25.58
C ASP A 271 6.08 -14.28 -25.48
N HIS A 272 6.18 -13.61 -24.33
CA HIS A 272 7.30 -12.70 -24.07
C HIS A 272 8.63 -13.49 -24.17
N PRO A 273 9.68 -12.98 -24.84
CA PRO A 273 10.93 -13.72 -25.11
C PRO A 273 11.65 -14.23 -23.85
N GLN A 274 11.45 -13.55 -22.73
CA GLN A 274 12.02 -13.90 -21.41
C GLN A 274 11.00 -14.56 -20.46
N GLY A 275 9.78 -14.89 -20.94
CA GLY A 275 8.71 -15.47 -20.12
C GLY A 275 8.11 -14.52 -19.08
N VAL A 276 8.27 -13.20 -19.27
CA VAL A 276 7.74 -12.18 -18.35
C VAL A 276 6.23 -12.07 -18.54
N ALA A 277 5.48 -12.12 -17.43
CA ALA A 277 4.04 -11.88 -17.45
C ALA A 277 3.76 -10.37 -17.62
N GLY A 278 2.67 -10.04 -18.32
CA GLY A 278 2.26 -8.66 -18.49
C GLY A 278 0.81 -8.49 -18.91
N LEU A 279 0.32 -7.25 -18.81
CA LEU A 279 -0.97 -6.82 -19.32
C LEU A 279 -0.75 -5.76 -20.39
N VAL A 280 -1.58 -5.82 -21.43
CA VAL A 280 -1.77 -4.74 -22.39
C VAL A 280 -3.01 -3.97 -21.97
N MET A 281 -2.88 -2.66 -21.90
CA MET A 281 -3.93 -1.74 -21.43
C MET A 281 -4.00 -0.52 -22.34
N ASP A 282 -5.10 0.21 -22.25
CA ASP A 282 -5.22 1.48 -22.98
C ASP A 282 -4.10 2.44 -22.57
N LEU A 283 -3.53 3.13 -23.58
CA LEU A 283 -2.62 4.22 -23.31
C LEU A 283 -3.42 5.41 -22.79
N ILE A 284 -3.13 5.82 -21.56
CA ILE A 284 -3.79 6.95 -20.92
C ILE A 284 -3.40 8.25 -21.64
N GLY A 285 -4.39 9.12 -21.84
CA GLY A 285 -4.20 10.42 -22.50
C GLY A 285 -3.24 11.34 -21.74
N PRO A 286 -2.52 12.23 -22.43
CA PRO A 286 -1.55 13.15 -21.82
C PRO A 286 -2.20 14.25 -20.96
N ASP A 287 -3.52 14.39 -21.02
CA ASP A 287 -4.35 15.28 -20.21
C ASP A 287 -4.61 14.74 -18.79
N PHE A 288 -4.36 13.44 -18.55
CA PHE A 288 -4.46 12.85 -17.23
C PHE A 288 -3.18 13.05 -16.41
N ALA A 289 -3.34 13.33 -15.12
CA ALA A 289 -2.27 13.41 -14.15
C ALA A 289 -2.60 12.63 -12.88
N ASN A 290 -1.59 12.24 -12.10
CA ASN A 290 -1.80 11.71 -10.76
C ASN A 290 -2.48 12.78 -9.89
N LEU A 291 -3.54 12.39 -9.18
CA LEU A 291 -4.30 13.27 -8.31
C LEU A 291 -3.49 13.71 -7.09
N ALA A 292 -2.63 12.83 -6.57
CA ALA A 292 -1.71 13.13 -5.48
C ALA A 292 -0.40 12.33 -5.57
N ALA A 293 0.59 12.68 -4.75
CA ALA A 293 1.78 11.89 -4.51
C ALA A 293 1.60 10.98 -3.28
N LEU A 294 2.49 9.98 -3.16
CA LEU A 294 2.51 9.01 -2.05
C LEU A 294 2.50 9.68 -0.67
N PRO A 295 1.99 9.00 0.39
CA PRO A 295 2.01 9.52 1.74
C PRO A 295 3.42 9.86 2.25
N SER A 296 3.51 10.91 3.07
CA SER A 296 4.77 11.33 3.68
C SER A 296 5.07 10.55 4.96
N LEU A 297 6.32 10.62 5.42
CA LEU A 297 6.73 10.03 6.71
C LEU A 297 5.98 10.68 7.89
N ASP A 298 5.52 11.92 7.73
CA ASP A 298 4.79 12.66 8.76
C ASP A 298 3.33 12.21 8.86
N SER A 299 2.65 12.15 7.71
CA SER A 299 1.24 11.77 7.64
C SER A 299 1.00 10.28 7.84
N CYS A 300 2.01 9.44 7.56
CA CYS A 300 1.98 7.97 7.58
C CYS A 300 1.11 7.35 6.47
N SER A 301 -0.09 7.88 6.27
CA SER A 301 -1.15 7.30 5.43
C SER A 301 -1.97 8.34 4.66
N ARG A 302 -1.65 9.63 4.70
CA ARG A 302 -2.35 10.65 3.90
C ARG A 302 -1.50 11.09 2.72
N ASP A 303 -2.12 11.15 1.55
CA ASP A 303 -1.44 11.51 0.31
C ASP A 303 -0.98 12.97 0.31
N VAL A 304 0.07 13.24 -0.46
CA VAL A 304 0.64 14.59 -0.58
C VAL A 304 0.16 15.22 -1.87
N TYR A 305 -0.69 16.23 -1.75
CA TYR A 305 -1.20 17.00 -2.88
C TYR A 305 -0.26 18.18 -3.20
N PRO A 306 -0.19 18.62 -4.47
CA PRO A 306 0.52 19.85 -4.84
C PRO A 306 0.06 21.07 -4.01
N GLU A 307 0.98 21.97 -3.67
CA GLU A 307 0.76 23.11 -2.75
C GLU A 307 -0.39 24.06 -3.18
N GLY A 308 -0.73 24.08 -4.48
CA GLY A 308 -1.84 24.85 -5.05
C GLY A 308 -3.03 24.03 -5.53
N ALA A 309 -3.10 22.72 -5.25
CA ALA A 309 -4.18 21.87 -5.76
C ALA A 309 -5.55 22.40 -5.31
N ARG A 310 -6.40 22.75 -6.28
CA ARG A 310 -7.76 23.23 -6.05
C ARG A 310 -8.71 22.60 -7.07
N PHE A 311 -9.89 22.20 -6.60
CA PHE A 311 -10.92 21.60 -7.42
C PHE A 311 -12.17 22.46 -7.42
N THR A 312 -12.84 22.52 -8.57
CA THR A 312 -14.17 23.13 -8.65
C THR A 312 -15.21 22.13 -8.14
N PRO A 313 -16.37 22.58 -7.62
CA PRO A 313 -17.43 21.65 -7.20
C PRO A 313 -17.86 20.66 -8.29
N PRO A 314 -18.04 21.07 -9.58
CA PRO A 314 -18.32 20.11 -10.65
C PRO A 314 -17.23 19.05 -10.86
N THR A 315 -15.95 19.46 -10.85
CA THR A 315 -14.80 18.54 -11.01
C THR A 315 -14.75 17.53 -9.85
N LEU A 316 -14.89 17.99 -8.60
CA LEU A 316 -14.90 17.11 -7.43
C LEU A 316 -16.07 16.13 -7.51
N LEU A 317 -17.27 16.61 -7.84
CA LEU A 317 -18.45 15.77 -7.94
C LEU A 317 -18.31 14.70 -9.02
N ALA A 318 -17.76 15.05 -10.19
CA ALA A 318 -17.49 14.10 -11.27
C ALA A 318 -16.53 13.00 -10.82
N MET A 319 -15.40 13.37 -10.21
CA MET A 319 -14.43 12.40 -9.69
C MET A 319 -15.03 11.52 -8.58
N ALA A 320 -15.80 12.10 -7.66
CA ALA A 320 -16.43 11.37 -6.56
C ALA A 320 -17.47 10.36 -7.06
N ARG A 321 -18.27 10.73 -8.06
CA ARG A 321 -19.21 9.82 -8.72
C ARG A 321 -18.49 8.67 -9.44
N GLY A 322 -17.43 9.00 -10.18
CA GLY A 322 -16.61 8.00 -10.87
C GLY A 322 -16.02 6.98 -9.90
N MET A 323 -15.39 7.47 -8.82
CA MET A 323 -14.78 6.62 -7.79
C MET A 323 -15.80 5.78 -7.02
N ALA A 324 -16.96 6.35 -6.65
CA ALA A 324 -18.03 5.59 -6.01
C ALA A 324 -18.59 4.48 -6.94
N SER A 325 -18.73 4.79 -8.24
CA SER A 325 -19.14 3.80 -9.24
C SER A 325 -18.12 2.66 -9.38
N VAL A 326 -16.82 2.96 -9.35
CA VAL A 326 -15.76 1.93 -9.32
C VAL A 326 -15.90 1.05 -8.09
N GLY A 327 -16.05 1.64 -6.90
CA GLY A 327 -16.23 0.88 -5.66
C GLY A 327 -17.44 -0.07 -5.72
N ALA A 328 -18.59 0.43 -6.18
CA ALA A 328 -19.79 -0.40 -6.37
C ALA A 328 -19.56 -1.51 -7.41
N HIS A 329 -18.83 -1.21 -8.48
CA HIS A 329 -18.49 -2.16 -9.52
C HIS A 329 -17.59 -3.29 -9.01
N LEU A 330 -16.49 -2.96 -8.32
CA LEU A 330 -15.57 -3.95 -7.75
C LEU A 330 -16.26 -4.82 -6.70
N HIS A 331 -17.12 -4.23 -5.86
CA HIS A 331 -17.87 -4.99 -4.85
C HIS A 331 -18.84 -6.00 -5.47
N ARG A 332 -19.47 -5.65 -6.60
CA ARG A 332 -20.30 -6.59 -7.39
C ARG A 332 -19.50 -7.73 -8.02
N HIS A 333 -18.18 -7.60 -8.14
CA HIS A 333 -17.28 -8.66 -8.61
C HIS A 333 -16.56 -9.39 -7.46
N GLY A 334 -16.91 -9.08 -6.20
CA GLY A 334 -16.28 -9.71 -5.03
C GLY A 334 -14.84 -9.26 -4.81
N ILE A 335 -14.50 -8.04 -5.29
CA ILE A 335 -13.15 -7.47 -5.21
C ILE A 335 -13.16 -6.29 -4.24
N ASN A 336 -12.23 -6.27 -3.30
CA ASN A 336 -11.77 -5.06 -2.64
C ASN A 336 -10.49 -4.62 -3.34
N HIS A 337 -10.39 -3.35 -3.72
CA HIS A 337 -9.17 -2.76 -4.26
C HIS A 337 -8.07 -2.70 -3.20
N GLY A 338 -8.43 -2.37 -1.95
CA GLY A 338 -7.52 -2.33 -0.82
C GLY A 338 -6.48 -1.19 -0.85
N ASP A 339 -6.51 -0.33 -1.87
CA ASP A 339 -5.55 0.79 -2.05
C ASP A 339 -6.17 2.00 -2.75
N LEU A 340 -7.43 2.30 -2.44
CA LEU A 340 -8.13 3.48 -2.95
C LEU A 340 -7.49 4.73 -2.34
N TYR A 341 -6.74 5.46 -3.17
CA TYR A 341 -5.93 6.63 -2.81
C TYR A 341 -5.87 7.64 -3.96
N GLY A 342 -5.46 8.87 -3.64
CA GLY A 342 -5.19 9.91 -4.63
C GLY A 342 -3.99 9.57 -5.52
N HIS A 343 -2.92 8.97 -4.97
CA HIS A 343 -1.76 8.59 -5.78
C HIS A 343 -2.03 7.45 -6.77
N ASN A 344 -3.11 6.69 -6.56
CA ASN A 344 -3.60 5.65 -7.48
C ASN A 344 -4.76 6.14 -8.37
N THR A 345 -5.14 7.41 -8.25
CA THR A 345 -6.20 8.04 -9.05
C THR A 345 -5.57 8.97 -10.07
N LEU A 346 -5.86 8.74 -11.35
CA LEU A 346 -5.58 9.67 -12.43
C LEU A 346 -6.80 10.55 -12.67
N TYR A 347 -6.59 11.82 -13.03
CA TYR A 347 -7.69 12.74 -13.35
C TYR A 347 -7.29 13.76 -14.42
N ASN A 348 -8.29 14.35 -15.10
CA ASN A 348 -8.13 15.47 -16.02
C ASN A 348 -8.91 16.72 -15.55
N ALA A 349 -8.83 17.82 -16.31
CA ALA A 349 -9.44 19.10 -15.94
C ALA A 349 -10.99 19.05 -15.93
N GLU A 350 -11.56 18.17 -16.73
CA GLU A 350 -13.00 17.94 -16.88
C GLU A 350 -13.58 17.17 -15.68
N GLY A 351 -12.72 16.52 -14.88
CA GLY A 351 -13.11 15.72 -13.71
C GLY A 351 -13.35 14.25 -14.03
N ASP A 352 -12.97 13.79 -15.23
CA ASP A 352 -12.86 12.37 -15.49
C ASP A 352 -11.73 11.80 -14.61
N CYS A 353 -11.95 10.61 -14.06
CA CYS A 353 -10.95 9.92 -13.25
C CYS A 353 -10.83 8.45 -13.60
N LEU A 354 -9.63 7.92 -13.44
CA LEU A 354 -9.32 6.51 -13.60
C LEU A 354 -8.63 6.01 -12.32
N LEU A 355 -9.17 4.96 -11.71
CA LEU A 355 -8.50 4.24 -10.63
C LEU A 355 -7.59 3.14 -11.24
N GLY A 356 -6.37 3.06 -10.74
CA GLY A 356 -5.39 2.03 -11.08
C GLY A 356 -4.71 1.42 -9.86
N ASP A 357 -3.69 0.60 -10.12
CA ASP A 357 -2.88 -0.14 -9.13
C ASP A 357 -3.66 -1.12 -8.25
N PHE A 358 -3.90 -2.31 -8.80
CA PHE A 358 -4.57 -3.39 -8.08
C PHE A 358 -3.58 -4.23 -7.24
N GLY A 359 -2.39 -3.71 -6.92
CA GLY A 359 -1.35 -4.45 -6.19
C GLY A 359 -1.83 -5.00 -4.85
N ALA A 360 -2.74 -4.29 -4.20
CA ALA A 360 -3.35 -4.65 -2.91
C ALA A 360 -4.69 -5.40 -3.03
N ALA A 361 -5.21 -5.55 -4.25
CA ALA A 361 -6.57 -6.02 -4.45
C ALA A 361 -6.73 -7.45 -3.95
N SER A 362 -7.88 -7.71 -3.33
CA SER A 362 -8.18 -8.98 -2.68
C SER A 362 -9.62 -9.39 -2.94
N PHE A 363 -9.81 -10.69 -3.16
CA PHE A 363 -11.13 -11.28 -3.38
C PHE A 363 -11.78 -11.64 -2.03
N TYR A 364 -13.11 -11.60 -1.99
CA TYR A 364 -13.92 -11.99 -0.84
C TYR A 364 -15.23 -12.67 -1.28
N PRO A 365 -15.84 -13.50 -0.39
CA PRO A 365 -17.05 -14.23 -0.72
C PRO A 365 -18.22 -13.30 -1.03
N GLN A 366 -18.97 -13.61 -2.08
CA GLN A 366 -20.20 -12.91 -2.45
C GLN A 366 -21.45 -13.60 -1.87
N ASP A 367 -21.39 -13.95 -0.60
CA ASP A 367 -22.42 -14.74 0.10
C ASP A 367 -23.38 -13.88 0.94
N GLY A 368 -23.17 -12.55 0.96
CA GLY A 368 -23.94 -11.63 1.81
C GLY A 368 -23.63 -11.76 3.30
N SER A 369 -22.53 -12.44 3.67
CA SER A 369 -22.11 -12.57 5.06
C SER A 369 -21.74 -11.22 5.69
N HIS A 370 -21.68 -11.22 7.03
CA HIS A 370 -21.16 -10.08 7.78
C HIS A 370 -19.70 -9.78 7.42
N VAL A 371 -18.91 -10.81 7.06
CA VAL A 371 -17.52 -10.65 6.60
C VAL A 371 -17.47 -9.87 5.30
N ALA A 372 -18.23 -10.32 4.28
CA ALA A 372 -18.32 -9.63 3.01
C ALA A 372 -18.77 -8.16 3.19
N THR A 373 -19.81 -7.96 4.01
CA THR A 373 -20.33 -6.62 4.32
C THR A 373 -19.25 -5.75 4.98
N ALA A 374 -18.59 -6.23 6.02
CA ALA A 374 -17.58 -5.45 6.75
C ALA A 374 -16.38 -5.08 5.87
N LEU A 375 -15.92 -5.99 5.01
CA LEU A 375 -14.82 -5.72 4.07
C LEU A 375 -15.19 -4.57 3.11
N GLN A 376 -16.40 -4.59 2.55
CA GLN A 376 -16.89 -3.49 1.72
C GLN A 376 -16.91 -2.16 2.49
N ARG A 377 -17.35 -2.18 3.75
CA ARG A 377 -17.40 -0.98 4.60
C ARG A 377 -16.03 -0.46 5.04
N ILE A 378 -15.03 -1.33 5.10
CA ILE A 378 -13.64 -0.91 5.31
C ILE A 378 -13.16 -0.09 4.12
N GLU A 379 -13.39 -0.55 2.89
CA GLU A 379 -13.01 0.19 1.69
C GLU A 379 -13.79 1.51 1.48
N VAL A 380 -15.07 1.56 1.89
CA VAL A 380 -15.83 2.82 1.88
C VAL A 380 -15.19 3.88 2.78
N ARG A 381 -14.50 3.49 3.85
CA ARG A 381 -13.73 4.45 4.66
C ARG A 381 -12.53 5.01 3.90
N ALA A 382 -11.84 4.21 3.07
CA ALA A 382 -10.79 4.72 2.20
C ALA A 382 -11.34 5.78 1.23
N PHE A 383 -12.50 5.51 0.61
CA PHE A 383 -13.21 6.52 -0.18
C PHE A 383 -13.57 7.77 0.63
N GLY A 384 -14.05 7.62 1.87
CA GLY A 384 -14.36 8.75 2.74
C GLY A 384 -13.15 9.61 3.11
N ILE A 385 -11.97 9.00 3.27
CA ILE A 385 -10.72 9.75 3.48
C ILE A 385 -10.36 10.52 2.21
N TRP A 386 -10.34 9.83 1.07
CA TRP A 386 -10.05 10.42 -0.23
C TRP A 386 -10.99 11.59 -0.57
N LEU A 387 -12.29 11.43 -0.31
CA LEU A 387 -13.28 12.49 -0.50
C LEU A 387 -13.02 13.68 0.44
N GLY A 388 -12.65 13.42 1.69
CA GLY A 388 -12.27 14.47 2.65
C GLY A 388 -11.07 15.28 2.18
N GLU A 389 -10.04 14.61 1.65
CA GLU A 389 -8.85 15.28 1.10
C GLU A 389 -9.21 16.19 -0.10
N LEU A 390 -10.18 15.78 -0.93
CA LEU A 390 -10.69 16.64 -2.01
C LEU A 390 -11.54 17.81 -1.51
N ILE A 391 -12.39 17.58 -0.52
CA ILE A 391 -13.25 18.61 0.11
C ILE A 391 -12.39 19.74 0.69
N GLU A 392 -11.31 19.42 1.38
CA GLU A 392 -10.35 20.41 1.93
C GLU A 392 -9.74 21.32 0.86
N ARG A 393 -9.76 20.88 -0.41
CA ARG A 393 -9.16 21.55 -1.56
C ARG A 393 -10.20 22.09 -2.54
N CYS A 394 -11.48 22.09 -2.16
CA CYS A 394 -12.56 22.62 -2.97
C CYS A 394 -13.15 23.87 -2.32
N GLU A 395 -13.32 24.93 -3.11
CA GLU A 395 -14.11 26.10 -2.68
C GLU A 395 -15.58 25.89 -3.04
N GLY A 396 -16.51 26.35 -2.19
CA GLY A 396 -17.94 26.20 -2.45
C GLY A 396 -18.47 24.77 -2.32
N VAL A 397 -17.95 24.00 -1.37
CA VAL A 397 -18.36 22.62 -1.07
C VAL A 397 -19.85 22.55 -0.66
N ASP A 398 -20.57 21.59 -1.24
CA ASP A 398 -21.93 21.26 -0.79
C ASP A 398 -21.86 20.59 0.60
N PRO A 399 -22.56 21.10 1.62
CA PRO A 399 -22.56 20.50 2.97
C PRO A 399 -22.91 19.01 2.98
N ARG A 400 -23.72 18.54 2.03
CA ARG A 400 -24.07 17.11 1.90
C ARG A 400 -22.87 16.22 1.63
N TRP A 401 -21.82 16.73 0.98
CA TRP A 401 -20.58 15.97 0.75
C TRP A 401 -19.79 15.81 2.04
N VAL A 402 -19.84 16.80 2.94
CA VAL A 402 -19.23 16.72 4.27
C VAL A 402 -19.98 15.69 5.13
N ASP A 403 -21.31 15.68 5.09
CA ASP A 403 -22.12 14.69 5.81
C ASP A 403 -21.84 13.27 5.29
N LEU A 404 -21.76 13.09 3.97
CA LEU A 404 -21.41 11.83 3.34
C LEU A 404 -19.99 11.38 3.74
N GLN A 405 -19.02 12.29 3.70
CA GLN A 405 -17.65 12.04 4.12
C GLN A 405 -17.60 11.53 5.57
N GLN A 406 -18.30 12.21 6.47
CA GLN A 406 -18.40 11.81 7.89
C GLN A 406 -19.05 10.43 8.04
N ALA A 407 -20.12 10.15 7.30
CA ALA A 407 -20.77 8.83 7.30
C ALA A 407 -19.84 7.71 6.81
N CYS A 408 -18.96 7.98 5.85
CA CYS A 408 -17.98 7.01 5.35
C CYS A 408 -16.85 6.74 6.35
N VAL A 409 -16.42 7.73 7.13
CA VAL A 409 -15.24 7.60 8.03
C VAL A 409 -15.56 7.32 9.49
N GLN A 410 -16.84 7.22 9.83
CA GLN A 410 -17.28 7.00 11.21
C GLN A 410 -16.80 5.61 11.76
N PRO A 411 -16.64 5.50 13.10
CA PRO A 411 -15.90 4.40 13.71
C PRO A 411 -16.62 3.04 13.69
N ASP A 412 -17.94 2.99 13.66
CA ASP A 412 -18.68 1.72 13.55
C ASP A 412 -18.64 1.23 12.10
N VAL A 413 -17.85 0.21 11.82
CA VAL A 413 -17.64 -0.32 10.46
C VAL A 413 -18.96 -0.61 9.75
N LEU A 414 -19.92 -1.26 10.40
CA LEU A 414 -21.16 -1.70 9.74
C LEU A 414 -22.17 -0.57 9.50
N ALA A 415 -22.06 0.54 10.23
CA ALA A 415 -22.92 1.70 10.02
C ALA A 415 -22.46 2.62 8.88
N ARG A 416 -21.30 2.34 8.25
CA ARG A 416 -20.87 3.04 7.03
C ARG A 416 -21.80 2.67 5.86
N PRO A 417 -22.03 3.56 4.88
CA PRO A 417 -22.81 3.22 3.70
C PRO A 417 -22.08 2.17 2.82
N ASP A 418 -22.80 1.46 1.93
CA ASP A 418 -22.16 0.83 0.76
C ASP A 418 -21.96 1.88 -0.34
N PHE A 419 -21.19 1.53 -1.36
CA PHE A 419 -21.01 2.38 -2.53
C PHE A 419 -22.31 2.68 -3.28
N ASN A 420 -23.36 1.84 -3.23
CA ASN A 420 -24.64 2.19 -3.85
C ASN A 420 -25.30 3.39 -3.15
N ARG A 421 -25.33 3.37 -1.81
CA ARG A 421 -25.79 4.51 -0.98
C ARG A 421 -24.90 5.75 -1.16
N VAL A 422 -23.59 5.56 -1.30
CA VAL A 422 -22.66 6.66 -1.63
C VAL A 422 -23.01 7.27 -2.99
N SER A 423 -23.20 6.46 -4.02
CA SER A 423 -23.59 6.94 -5.36
C SER A 423 -24.93 7.66 -5.36
N GLU A 424 -25.92 7.18 -4.60
CA GLU A 424 -27.20 7.86 -4.41
C GLU A 424 -27.05 9.23 -3.71
N ALA A 425 -26.19 9.32 -2.69
CA ALA A 425 -25.93 10.57 -1.98
C ALA A 425 -25.19 11.61 -2.84
N LEU A 426 -24.44 11.15 -3.84
CA LEU A 426 -23.75 12.00 -4.81
C LEU A 426 -24.61 12.35 -6.04
N ALA A 427 -25.81 11.79 -6.19
CA ALA A 427 -26.66 11.92 -7.39
C ALA A 427 -27.27 13.31 -7.59
#